data_AF-A0A9E4WJN3-F1
#
_entry.id   AF-A0A9E4WJN3-F1
#
_cell.length_a   1.000
_cell.length_b   1.000
_cell.length_c   1.000
_cell.angle_alpha   90.00
_cell.angle_beta   90.00
_cell.angle_gamma   90.00
#
_symmetry.space_group_name_H-M   'P 1'
#
loop_
_entity.id
_entity.type
_entity.pdbx_description
1 polymer ?
#
loop_
_entity_poly.entity_id
_entity_poly.type
_entity_poly.pdbx_seq_one_letter_code
_entity_poly.pdbx_strand_id
1 'polypeptide(L)'
;PDYPQWIYYPIQQRPPQWAIDLIEAVSTTTLSKRGNASKNAGKSDQILQRLMPKLSKLGFQTEDKASKKSRISRPVLFGQQGSATITYEVDGYHPEHRIVLEIEAGRAWMGNAVYRDLVRTSLIADADYLALGVMIEYSYKSKGRDIVSKDFSHTKDLLDAVFSSQKLILPFKGILLFGY
;
A
#
# COMPACT_ATOMS: atom_id res chain seq x y z
N PRO A 1 -21.53 4.34 -1.55
CA PRO A 1 -20.28 3.65 -1.93
C PRO A 1 -19.89 2.65 -0.85
N ASP A 2 -19.67 1.40 -1.26
CA ASP A 2 -19.18 0.36 -0.36
C ASP A 2 -17.78 0.76 0.14
N TYR A 3 -17.57 0.60 1.45
CA TYR A 3 -16.34 0.95 2.14
C TYR A 3 -15.80 -0.30 2.84
N PRO A 4 -14.51 -0.65 2.67
CA PRO A 4 -13.54 -0.02 1.76
C PRO A 4 -13.81 -0.38 0.29
N GLN A 5 -13.27 0.41 -0.64
CA GLN A 5 -13.16 -0.03 -2.03
C GLN A 5 -11.96 -0.96 -2.15
N TRP A 6 -12.04 -2.03 -2.93
CA TRP A 6 -10.88 -2.91 -3.11
C TRP A 6 -10.98 -3.73 -4.39
N ILE A 7 -9.82 -4.19 -4.85
CA ILE A 7 -9.69 -5.11 -5.98
C ILE A 7 -8.43 -5.95 -5.79
N TYR A 8 -8.49 -7.21 -6.21
CA TYR A 8 -7.36 -8.13 -6.19
C TYR A 8 -6.90 -8.43 -7.61
N TYR A 9 -5.58 -8.41 -7.82
CA TYR A 9 -4.93 -8.78 -9.07
C TYR A 9 -4.06 -10.02 -8.90
N PRO A 10 -3.94 -10.86 -9.95
CA PRO A 10 -4.66 -10.73 -11.23
C PRO A 10 -6.16 -11.03 -11.08
N ILE A 11 -7.00 -10.30 -11.84
CA ILE A 11 -8.47 -10.32 -11.67
C ILE A 11 -9.11 -11.69 -11.95
N GLN A 12 -8.38 -12.60 -12.60
CA GLN A 12 -8.83 -13.98 -12.87
C GLN A 12 -8.62 -14.92 -11.69
N GLN A 13 -7.90 -14.48 -10.63
CA GLN A 13 -7.66 -15.28 -9.43
C GLN A 13 -8.62 -14.91 -8.31
N ARG A 14 -8.99 -15.91 -7.50
CA ARG A 14 -9.72 -15.65 -6.26
C ARG A 14 -8.78 -15.00 -5.23
N PRO A 15 -9.22 -13.96 -4.51
CA PRO A 15 -8.43 -13.39 -3.43
C PRO A 15 -8.13 -14.45 -2.37
N PRO A 16 -6.88 -14.55 -1.89
CA PRO A 16 -6.52 -15.44 -0.78
C PRO A 16 -7.12 -14.93 0.54
N GLN A 17 -7.21 -15.82 1.54
CA GLN A 17 -7.85 -15.50 2.83
C GLN A 17 -7.22 -14.28 3.52
N TRP A 18 -5.89 -14.14 3.51
CA TRP A 18 -5.21 -12.98 4.09
C TRP A 18 -5.69 -11.65 3.52
N ALA A 19 -6.08 -11.61 2.24
CA ALA A 19 -6.56 -10.40 1.60
C ALA A 19 -7.95 -10.04 2.10
N ILE A 20 -8.82 -11.05 2.29
CA ILE A 20 -10.16 -10.87 2.86
C ILE A 20 -10.06 -10.39 4.31
N ASP A 21 -9.20 -11.01 5.11
CA ASP A 21 -9.00 -10.65 6.52
C ASP A 21 -8.47 -9.21 6.66
N LEU A 22 -7.56 -8.81 5.75
CA LEU A 22 -7.06 -7.44 5.71
C LEU A 22 -8.16 -6.43 5.35
N ILE A 23 -9.02 -6.75 4.38
CA ILE A 23 -10.17 -5.90 4.03
C ILE A 23 -11.17 -5.81 5.20
N GLU A 24 -11.42 -6.90 5.91
CA GLU A 24 -12.26 -6.90 7.11
C GLU A 24 -11.67 -5.99 8.19
N ALA A 25 -10.36 -6.09 8.44
CA ALA A 25 -9.65 -5.22 9.38
C ALA A 25 -9.76 -3.73 9.00
N VAL A 26 -9.65 -3.40 7.70
CA VAL A 26 -9.84 -2.03 7.20
C VAL A 26 -11.29 -1.57 7.38
N SER A 27 -12.27 -2.39 6.98
CA SER A 27 -13.70 -2.05 7.03
C SER A 27 -14.21 -1.74 8.44
N THR A 28 -13.69 -2.45 9.43
CA THR A 28 -14.06 -2.31 10.84
C THR A 28 -13.27 -1.22 11.55
N THR A 29 -12.41 -0.48 10.83
CA THR A 29 -11.63 0.63 11.37
C THR A 29 -12.21 1.95 10.86
N THR A 30 -12.56 2.86 11.76
CA THR A 30 -13.06 4.19 11.38
C THR A 30 -11.93 5.04 10.79
N LEU A 31 -11.70 4.90 9.48
CA LEU A 31 -10.81 5.76 8.73
C LEU A 31 -11.60 6.91 8.10
N SER A 32 -10.92 8.04 7.90
CA SER A 32 -11.54 9.22 7.29
C SER A 32 -11.79 8.95 5.80
N LYS A 33 -13.06 8.73 5.42
CA LYS A 33 -13.50 8.43 4.02
C LYS A 33 -13.12 9.50 2.97
N ARG A 34 -12.57 10.65 3.40
CA ARG A 34 -12.08 11.73 2.54
C ARG A 34 -10.95 12.47 3.25
N GLY A 35 -9.76 12.50 2.64
CA GLY A 35 -8.63 13.31 3.08
C GLY A 35 -8.72 14.74 2.53
N ASN A 36 -8.28 15.75 3.29
CA ASN A 36 -8.20 17.14 2.82
C ASN A 36 -6.87 17.76 3.26
N ALA A 37 -6.12 18.36 2.34
CA ALA A 37 -4.87 19.05 2.61
C ALA A 37 -4.95 20.15 3.71
N SER A 38 -6.14 20.73 3.97
CA SER A 38 -6.32 21.84 4.92
C SER A 38 -6.57 21.43 6.37
N LYS A 39 -6.94 20.17 6.62
CA LYS A 39 -7.07 19.61 7.96
C LYS A 39 -5.97 18.55 8.05
N ASN A 40 -5.28 18.40 9.17
CA ASN A 40 -4.31 17.30 9.38
C ASN A 40 -4.93 15.88 9.28
N ALA A 41 -6.12 15.72 8.71
CA ALA A 41 -6.81 14.49 8.39
C ALA A 41 -6.15 13.82 7.18
N GLY A 42 -5.38 12.76 7.43
CA GLY A 42 -4.87 11.89 6.37
C GLY A 42 -3.35 11.93 6.16
N LYS A 43 -2.56 12.01 7.22
CA LYS A 43 -1.16 11.53 7.15
C LYS A 43 -1.18 10.00 7.19
N SER A 44 -0.40 9.34 6.33
CA SER A 44 -0.30 7.88 6.23
C SER A 44 -0.02 7.26 7.59
N ASP A 45 0.84 7.92 8.37
CA ASP A 45 1.20 7.54 9.73
C ASP A 45 -0.01 7.38 10.66
N GLN A 46 -1.01 8.26 10.57
CA GLN A 46 -2.22 8.17 11.42
C GLN A 46 -3.13 7.03 11.02
N ILE A 47 -3.20 6.73 9.71
CA ILE A 47 -3.99 5.61 9.19
C ILE A 47 -3.33 4.30 9.58
N LEU A 48 -2.02 4.20 9.35
CA LEU A 48 -1.21 3.05 9.75
C LEU A 48 -1.34 2.82 11.26
N GLN A 49 -1.19 3.84 12.10
CA GLN A 49 -1.36 3.73 13.56
C GLN A 49 -2.73 3.19 13.99
N ARG A 50 -3.81 3.55 13.29
CA ARG A 50 -5.16 3.00 13.58
C ARG A 50 -5.31 1.55 13.15
N LEU A 51 -4.65 1.17 12.06
CA LEU A 51 -4.67 -0.21 11.54
C LEU A 51 -3.71 -1.13 12.30
N MET A 52 -2.62 -0.60 12.89
CA MET A 52 -1.57 -1.35 13.58
C MET A 52 -2.09 -2.47 14.50
N PRO A 53 -3.02 -2.21 15.45
CA PRO A 53 -3.49 -3.28 16.36
C PRO A 53 -4.14 -4.46 15.64
N LYS A 54 -4.77 -4.22 14.49
CA LYS A 54 -5.41 -5.28 13.69
C LYS A 54 -4.39 -5.94 12.78
N LEU A 55 -3.51 -5.17 12.16
CA LEU A 55 -2.40 -5.67 11.35
C LEU A 55 -1.52 -6.63 12.17
N SER A 56 -1.18 -6.28 13.41
CA SER A 56 -0.41 -7.17 14.29
C SER A 56 -1.16 -8.47 14.62
N LYS A 57 -2.48 -8.44 14.79
CA LYS A 57 -3.30 -9.66 14.98
C LYS A 57 -3.31 -10.55 13.73
N LEU A 58 -3.22 -9.93 12.56
CA LEU A 58 -3.08 -10.60 11.27
C LEU A 58 -1.62 -11.01 10.96
N GLY A 59 -0.69 -10.89 11.92
CA GLY A 59 0.70 -11.34 11.72
C GLY A 59 1.63 -10.33 11.01
N PHE A 60 1.15 -9.12 10.71
CA PHE A 60 2.01 -8.08 10.14
C PHE A 60 2.94 -7.49 11.21
N GLN A 61 4.19 -7.34 10.82
CA GLN A 61 5.15 -6.43 11.41
C GLN A 61 4.88 -5.04 10.81
N THR A 62 4.77 -4.00 11.61
CA THR A 62 4.54 -2.62 11.14
C THR A 62 5.52 -1.66 11.79
N GLU A 63 5.95 -0.63 11.06
CA GLU A 63 6.78 0.43 11.66
C GLU A 63 5.99 1.20 12.73
N ASP A 64 6.58 1.34 13.92
CA ASP A 64 6.16 2.36 14.88
C ASP A 64 6.99 3.63 14.64
N LYS A 65 6.46 4.54 13.83
CA LYS A 65 7.14 5.79 13.44
C LYS A 65 7.50 6.71 14.63
N ALA A 66 6.99 6.44 15.84
CA ALA A 66 7.44 7.14 17.06
C ALA A 66 8.83 6.68 17.53
N SER A 67 9.26 5.47 17.14
CA SER A 67 10.56 4.89 17.48
C SER A 67 11.38 4.67 16.21
N LYS A 68 12.44 5.48 15.99
CA LYS A 68 13.38 5.29 14.86
C LYS A 68 14.02 3.88 14.77
N LYS A 69 13.87 3.04 15.80
CA LYS A 69 14.37 1.65 15.85
C LYS A 69 13.42 0.62 15.21
N SER A 70 12.23 1.00 14.76
CA SER A 70 11.17 0.08 14.31
C SER A 70 11.04 -0.07 12.79
N ARG A 71 11.92 0.56 12.01
CA ARG A 71 11.88 0.50 10.54
C ARG A 71 12.04 -0.91 10.03
N ILE A 72 11.13 -1.32 9.14
CA ILE A 72 11.17 -2.64 8.51
C ILE A 72 11.91 -2.49 7.18
N SER A 73 13.12 -3.02 7.12
CA SER A 73 13.94 -3.00 5.91
C SER A 73 13.99 -4.38 5.29
N ARG A 74 13.73 -4.48 3.98
CA ARG A 74 13.75 -5.73 3.21
C ARG A 74 14.89 -5.73 2.19
N PRO A 75 15.57 -6.88 1.99
CA PRO A 75 16.66 -6.99 1.04
C PRO A 75 16.15 -6.93 -0.40
N VAL A 76 16.92 -6.23 -1.24
CA VAL A 76 16.69 -6.10 -2.69
C VAL A 76 17.83 -6.77 -3.45
N LEU A 77 19.08 -6.44 -3.09
CA LEU A 77 20.27 -7.09 -3.61
C LEU A 77 21.13 -7.65 -2.49
N PHE A 78 21.78 -8.76 -2.79
CA PHE A 78 22.79 -9.38 -1.94
C PHE A 78 24.16 -9.29 -2.62
N GLY A 79 25.17 -8.88 -1.87
CA GLY A 79 26.56 -8.77 -2.32
C GLY A 79 27.40 -9.97 -1.92
N GLN A 80 28.71 -9.72 -1.80
CA GLN A 80 29.67 -10.75 -1.41
C GLN A 80 29.31 -11.37 -0.05
N GLN A 81 29.43 -12.70 0.03
CA GLN A 81 29.03 -13.51 1.19
C GLN A 81 27.52 -13.45 1.55
N GLY A 82 26.66 -13.06 0.60
CA GLY A 82 25.21 -13.08 0.80
C GLY A 82 24.70 -11.97 1.72
N SER A 83 25.51 -10.94 1.99
CA SER A 83 25.08 -9.78 2.77
C SER A 83 24.15 -8.88 1.96
N ALA A 84 23.07 -8.39 2.55
CA ALA A 84 22.19 -7.44 1.86
C ALA A 84 22.93 -6.12 1.61
N THR A 85 23.07 -5.72 0.34
CA THR A 85 23.77 -4.49 -0.08
C THR A 85 22.81 -3.36 -0.43
N ILE A 86 21.64 -3.70 -0.96
CA ILE A 86 20.54 -2.76 -1.17
C ILE A 86 19.34 -3.27 -0.39
N THR A 87 18.75 -2.37 0.38
CA THR A 87 17.54 -2.63 1.14
C THR A 87 16.55 -1.49 0.96
N TYR A 88 15.26 -1.80 1.00
CA TYR A 88 14.18 -0.80 0.99
C TYR A 88 13.36 -0.91 2.27
N GLU A 89 13.00 0.26 2.80
CA GLU A 89 12.07 0.39 3.92
C GLU A 89 10.63 0.23 3.40
N VAL A 90 9.79 -0.46 4.17
CA VAL A 90 8.36 -0.70 3.88
C VAL A 90 7.51 -0.34 5.10
N ASP A 91 6.25 0.05 4.89
CA ASP A 91 5.34 0.41 6.01
C ASP A 91 4.97 -0.82 6.87
N GLY A 92 4.86 -2.00 6.26
CA GLY A 92 4.61 -3.25 6.96
C GLY A 92 5.00 -4.51 6.19
N TYR A 93 5.18 -5.61 6.90
CA TYR A 93 5.58 -6.89 6.33
C TYR A 93 4.94 -8.08 7.05
N HIS A 94 4.36 -9.01 6.29
CA HIS A 94 3.91 -10.29 6.81
C HIS A 94 4.93 -11.38 6.48
N PRO A 95 5.65 -11.97 7.47
CA PRO A 95 6.74 -12.90 7.20
C PRO A 95 6.30 -14.24 6.62
N GLU A 96 5.18 -14.80 7.06
CA GLU A 96 4.72 -16.11 6.59
C GLU A 96 4.27 -16.07 5.11
N HIS A 97 3.42 -15.11 4.77
CA HIS A 97 2.90 -14.95 3.41
C HIS A 97 3.78 -14.07 2.52
N ARG A 98 4.85 -13.47 3.05
CA ARG A 98 5.77 -12.57 2.32
C ARG A 98 5.03 -11.39 1.68
N ILE A 99 4.12 -10.77 2.45
CA ILE A 99 3.30 -9.65 1.99
C ILE A 99 3.99 -8.36 2.40
N VAL A 100 4.26 -7.48 1.44
CA VAL A 100 4.65 -6.10 1.72
C VAL A 100 3.38 -5.24 1.76
N LEU A 101 3.24 -4.44 2.81
CA LEU A 101 2.18 -3.45 2.97
C LEU A 101 2.75 -2.05 2.73
N GLU A 102 2.11 -1.28 1.85
CA GLU A 102 2.41 0.13 1.60
C GLU A 102 1.13 0.95 1.75
N ILE A 103 1.15 2.01 2.58
CA ILE A 103 0.01 2.88 2.84
C ILE A 103 0.32 4.29 2.35
N GLU A 104 -0.26 4.64 1.23
CA GLU A 104 -0.06 5.92 0.59
C GLU A 104 -1.18 6.91 0.90
N ALA A 105 -0.81 7.99 1.60
CA ALA A 105 -1.73 9.03 2.02
C ALA A 105 -1.40 10.37 1.36
N GLY A 106 -2.45 11.10 0.99
CA GLY A 106 -2.30 12.43 0.43
C GLY A 106 -2.22 12.40 -1.09
N ARG A 107 -1.24 13.09 -1.68
CA ARG A 107 -1.04 13.20 -3.14
C ARG A 107 -0.41 11.94 -3.74
N ALA A 108 -0.86 10.75 -3.35
CA ALA A 108 -0.21 9.49 -3.72
C ALA A 108 -0.07 9.34 -5.24
N TRP A 109 -1.14 9.66 -5.96
CA TRP A 109 -1.13 9.65 -7.43
C TRP A 109 -0.27 10.76 -8.01
N MET A 110 -0.51 12.02 -7.61
CA MET A 110 0.18 13.17 -8.22
C MET A 110 1.67 13.25 -7.86
N GLY A 111 2.09 12.61 -6.78
CA GLY A 111 3.49 12.50 -6.37
C GLY A 111 4.21 11.29 -6.92
N ASN A 112 3.58 10.51 -7.81
CA ASN A 112 4.08 9.23 -8.32
C ASN A 112 4.43 8.21 -7.22
N ALA A 113 3.83 8.33 -6.04
CA ALA A 113 4.15 7.47 -4.91
C ALA A 113 3.78 6.02 -5.22
N VAL A 114 2.56 5.81 -5.74
CA VAL A 114 2.08 4.52 -6.24
C VAL A 114 3.04 3.86 -7.23
N TYR A 115 3.55 4.62 -8.22
CA TYR A 115 4.51 4.08 -9.19
C TYR A 115 5.82 3.65 -8.52
N ARG A 116 6.33 4.50 -7.63
CA ARG A 116 7.56 4.24 -6.90
C ARG A 116 7.41 2.99 -6.03
N ASP A 117 6.32 2.83 -5.30
CA ASP A 117 6.15 1.71 -4.38
C ASP A 117 5.86 0.42 -5.16
N LEU A 118 5.10 0.49 -6.25
CA LEU A 118 4.91 -0.66 -7.15
C LEU A 118 6.26 -1.17 -7.69
N VAL A 119 7.11 -0.27 -8.19
CA VAL A 119 8.44 -0.64 -8.72
C VAL A 119 9.38 -1.08 -7.59
N ARG A 120 9.50 -0.32 -6.50
CA ARG A 120 10.43 -0.64 -5.41
C ARG A 120 10.08 -1.96 -4.75
N THR A 121 8.81 -2.20 -4.46
CA THR A 121 8.36 -3.44 -3.84
C THR A 121 8.53 -4.63 -4.79
N SER A 122 8.44 -4.43 -6.10
CA SER A 122 8.73 -5.48 -7.09
C SER A 122 10.20 -5.92 -7.10
N LEU A 123 11.11 -5.11 -6.55
CA LEU A 123 12.53 -5.42 -6.45
C LEU A 123 12.90 -6.11 -5.12
N ILE A 124 11.99 -6.16 -4.14
CA ILE A 124 12.26 -6.79 -2.85
C ILE A 124 12.34 -8.31 -3.05
N ALA A 125 13.47 -8.90 -2.64
CA ALA A 125 13.77 -10.31 -2.87
C ALA A 125 12.80 -11.27 -2.17
N ASP A 126 12.10 -10.78 -1.15
CA ASP A 126 11.14 -11.54 -0.37
C ASP A 126 9.75 -10.93 -0.25
N ALA A 127 9.30 -10.32 -1.34
CA ALA A 127 7.92 -9.89 -1.54
C ALA A 127 7.21 -10.80 -2.55
N ASP A 128 6.33 -11.68 -2.07
CA ASP A 128 5.47 -12.49 -2.93
C ASP A 128 4.17 -11.75 -3.27
N TYR A 129 3.69 -10.89 -2.37
CA TYR A 129 2.46 -10.11 -2.54
C TYR A 129 2.68 -8.65 -2.15
N LEU A 130 1.91 -7.76 -2.76
CA LEU A 130 1.79 -6.36 -2.36
C LEU A 130 0.35 -6.07 -1.91
N ALA A 131 0.20 -5.54 -0.70
CA ALA A 131 -1.01 -4.89 -0.25
C ALA A 131 -0.80 -3.37 -0.31
N LEU A 132 -1.51 -2.69 -1.21
CA LEU A 132 -1.38 -1.27 -1.46
C LEU A 132 -2.65 -0.54 -1.00
N GLY A 133 -2.51 0.24 0.07
CA GLY A 133 -3.57 1.09 0.60
C GLY A 133 -3.45 2.51 0.07
N VAL A 134 -4.51 3.04 -0.54
CA VAL A 134 -4.56 4.44 -1.03
C VAL A 134 -5.83 5.13 -0.55
N MET A 135 -5.86 6.47 -0.55
CA MET A 135 -7.10 7.20 -0.31
C MET A 135 -8.11 6.97 -1.45
N ILE A 136 -9.39 6.84 -1.13
CA ILE A 136 -10.45 6.83 -2.17
C ILE A 136 -10.49 8.18 -2.90
N GLU A 137 -10.52 9.27 -2.13
CA GLU A 137 -10.48 10.64 -2.63
C GLU A 137 -9.56 11.51 -1.78
N TYR A 138 -8.74 12.33 -2.45
CA TYR A 138 -7.87 13.32 -1.83
C TYR A 138 -8.18 14.73 -2.33
N SER A 139 -8.57 15.63 -1.43
CA SER A 139 -8.84 17.03 -1.74
C SER A 139 -7.63 17.93 -1.47
N TYR A 140 -7.26 18.78 -2.43
CA TYR A 140 -6.16 19.74 -2.31
C TYR A 140 -6.45 21.04 -3.04
N LYS A 141 -5.74 22.11 -2.66
CA LYS A 141 -5.82 23.38 -3.38
C LYS A 141 -4.80 23.44 -4.50
N SER A 142 -5.24 23.88 -5.67
CA SER A 142 -4.37 24.19 -6.82
C SER A 142 -4.81 25.51 -7.43
N LYS A 143 -3.89 26.47 -7.52
CA LYS A 143 -4.16 27.83 -8.04
C LYS A 143 -5.43 28.45 -7.42
N GLY A 144 -5.60 28.30 -6.09
CA GLY A 144 -6.73 28.84 -5.35
C GLY A 144 -8.06 28.06 -5.45
N ARG A 145 -8.13 27.00 -6.27
CA ARG A 145 -9.33 26.14 -6.41
C ARG A 145 -9.18 24.83 -5.66
N ASP A 146 -10.27 24.35 -5.07
CA ASP A 146 -10.34 23.02 -4.50
C ASP A 146 -10.44 21.98 -5.63
N ILE A 147 -9.51 21.04 -5.66
CA ILE A 147 -9.46 19.92 -6.60
C ILE A 147 -9.55 18.62 -5.80
N VAL A 148 -10.27 17.64 -6.35
CA VAL A 148 -10.38 16.28 -5.80
C VAL A 148 -9.67 15.32 -6.75
N SER A 149 -8.67 14.61 -6.23
CA SER A 149 -8.02 13.48 -6.90
C SER A 149 -8.70 12.18 -6.49
N LYS A 150 -8.94 11.29 -7.46
CA LYS A 150 -9.54 9.96 -7.26
C LYS A 150 -8.44 8.90 -7.23
N ASP A 151 -7.64 8.91 -6.17
CA ASP A 151 -6.39 8.14 -6.09
C ASP A 151 -6.62 6.62 -6.24
N PHE A 152 -7.66 6.07 -5.64
CA PHE A 152 -8.05 4.66 -5.86
C PHE A 152 -8.35 4.36 -7.33
N SER A 153 -9.15 5.21 -7.99
CA SER A 153 -9.53 5.00 -9.40
C SER A 153 -8.30 5.06 -10.31
N HIS A 154 -7.43 6.05 -10.12
CA HIS A 154 -6.22 6.17 -10.94
C HIS A 154 -5.24 5.01 -10.70
N THR A 155 -5.11 4.55 -9.44
CA THR A 155 -4.26 3.40 -9.10
C THR A 155 -4.81 2.12 -9.71
N LYS A 156 -6.14 1.94 -9.70
CA LYS A 156 -6.80 0.82 -10.38
C LYS A 156 -6.53 0.85 -11.89
N ASP A 157 -6.69 2.01 -12.54
CA ASP A 157 -6.45 2.14 -13.99
C ASP A 157 -4.99 1.78 -14.35
N LEU A 158 -4.03 2.15 -13.50
CA LEU A 158 -2.64 1.74 -13.64
C LEU A 158 -2.48 0.22 -13.54
N LEU A 159 -3.02 -0.41 -12.49
CA LEU A 159 -2.91 -1.87 -12.32
C LEU A 159 -3.61 -2.62 -13.46
N ASP A 160 -4.78 -2.17 -13.91
CA ASP A 160 -5.45 -2.71 -15.09
C ASP A 160 -4.51 -2.67 -16.31
N ALA A 161 -3.86 -1.54 -16.57
CA ALA A 161 -2.92 -1.41 -17.68
C ALA A 161 -1.68 -2.29 -17.54
N VAL A 162 -1.12 -2.43 -16.33
CA VAL A 162 0.02 -3.31 -16.06
C VAL A 162 -0.34 -4.76 -16.33
N PHE A 163 -1.44 -5.25 -15.74
CA PHE A 163 -1.86 -6.65 -15.87
C PHE A 163 -2.43 -6.98 -17.25
N SER A 164 -3.02 -6.02 -17.97
CA SER A 164 -3.57 -6.26 -19.31
C SER A 164 -2.52 -6.16 -20.42
N SER A 165 -1.51 -5.30 -20.27
CA SER A 165 -0.56 -5.03 -21.35
C SER A 165 0.52 -6.10 -21.51
N GLN A 166 0.84 -6.84 -20.44
CA GLN A 166 1.94 -7.81 -20.37
C GLN A 166 3.33 -7.24 -20.72
N LYS A 167 3.45 -5.92 -20.91
CA LYS A 167 4.72 -5.24 -21.22
C LYS A 167 5.57 -5.03 -19.97
N LEU A 168 4.93 -5.00 -18.80
CA LEU A 168 5.59 -4.98 -17.51
C LEU A 168 5.06 -6.17 -16.70
N ILE A 169 5.91 -7.16 -16.47
CA ILE A 169 5.59 -8.33 -15.67
C ILE A 169 6.17 -8.13 -14.28
N LEU A 170 5.30 -7.92 -13.30
CA LEU A 170 5.71 -7.78 -11.90
C LEU A 170 5.86 -9.17 -11.26
N PRO A 171 6.86 -9.40 -10.39
CA PRO A 171 7.15 -10.70 -9.79
C PRO A 171 6.25 -11.04 -8.59
N PHE A 172 5.05 -10.44 -8.51
CA PHE A 172 4.09 -10.74 -7.45
C PHE A 172 3.20 -11.93 -7.84
N LYS A 173 2.89 -12.78 -6.86
CA LYS A 173 1.79 -13.75 -6.95
C LYS A 173 0.44 -13.06 -6.98
N GLY A 174 0.32 -11.90 -6.33
CA GLY A 174 -0.86 -11.04 -6.46
C GLY A 174 -0.70 -9.69 -5.76
N ILE A 175 -1.58 -8.75 -6.13
CA ILE A 175 -1.66 -7.41 -5.54
C ILE A 175 -3.06 -7.18 -5.01
N LEU A 176 -3.17 -6.81 -3.75
CA LEU A 176 -4.41 -6.26 -3.18
C LEU A 176 -4.32 -4.73 -3.22
N LEU A 177 -5.19 -4.09 -4.00
CA LEU A 177 -5.41 -2.65 -3.91
C LEU A 177 -6.64 -2.39 -3.03
N PHE A 178 -6.52 -1.54 -2.03
CA PHE A 178 -7.65 -1.11 -1.22
C PHE A 178 -7.66 0.40 -0.97
N GLY A 179 -8.87 0.95 -0.97
CA GLY A 179 -9.18 2.35 -0.80
C GLY A 179 -9.79 2.60 0.58
N TYR A 180 -9.23 3.57 1.32
CA TYR A 180 -9.73 4.02 2.62
C TYR A 180 -10.21 5.48 2.63
#